data_AF-A0AA38X8Y7-F1
#
_entry.id   AF-A0AA38X8Y7-F1
#
_cell.length_a   1.000
_cell.length_b   1.000
_cell.length_c   1.000
_cell.angle_alpha   90.00
_cell.angle_beta   90.00
_cell.angle_gamma   90.00
#
_symmetry.space_group_name_H-M   'P 1'
#
loop_
_entity.id
_entity.type
_entity.pdbx_description
1 polymer ?
#
loop_
_entity_poly.entity_id
_entity_poly.type
_entity_poly.pdbx_seq_one_letter_code
_entity_poly.pdbx_strand_id
1 'polypeptide(L)'
;MFSRQALTFATRSARALARPHPQPRFQPRLPVPRAAFSTSRYLKAEVEDDPEMNNNYINPPRIKRSHRDPYADWDDKQEMRNFGEPVHEDNDVLGTFSLHDYTFMSTGRGLVLWAAFISAVFGLYTAVSWNYPGKPSAPVEYEGGLLEELGGPGAVRAHQAGDPVDPAKYRDT
;
A
#
# COMPACT_ATOMS: atom_id res chain seq x y z
N MET A 1 29.30 48.21 88.42
CA MET A 1 29.62 46.78 88.66
C MET A 1 29.09 45.97 87.49
N PHE A 2 29.90 45.01 87.05
CA PHE A 2 29.90 44.25 85.80
C PHE A 2 28.53 43.81 85.23
N SER A 3 28.38 43.81 83.91
CA SER A 3 28.23 42.56 83.12
C SER A 3 27.82 42.80 81.66
N ARG A 4 28.79 42.53 80.77
CA ARG A 4 28.71 41.75 79.52
C ARG A 4 27.38 41.74 78.76
N GLN A 5 27.40 42.16 77.49
CA GLN A 5 27.01 41.29 76.36
C GLN A 5 27.82 41.64 75.10
N ALA A 6 28.39 40.62 74.47
CA ALA A 6 29.27 40.69 73.32
C ALA A 6 28.46 40.76 72.02
N LEU A 7 28.83 41.66 71.12
CA LEU A 7 28.34 41.72 69.73
C LEU A 7 29.23 40.83 68.85
N THR A 8 28.67 39.75 68.34
CA THR A 8 29.34 38.85 67.39
C THR A 8 28.85 39.17 65.97
N PHE A 9 29.75 39.64 65.11
CA PHE A 9 29.57 39.65 63.66
C PHE A 9 30.02 38.30 63.10
N ALA A 10 29.23 37.66 62.24
CA ALA A 10 29.72 36.84 61.11
C ALA A 10 28.58 36.42 60.18
N THR A 11 28.60 37.03 59.00
CA THR A 11 28.34 36.49 57.66
C THR A 11 27.86 35.04 57.52
N ARG A 12 26.75 34.85 56.80
CA ARG A 12 26.42 33.56 56.18
C ARG A 12 26.15 33.72 54.68
N SER A 13 27.16 33.28 53.94
CA SER A 13 27.21 32.89 52.53
C SER A 13 25.88 32.45 51.92
N ALA A 14 25.51 33.08 50.80
CA ALA A 14 24.46 32.62 49.91
C ALA A 14 25.04 31.54 48.97
N ARG A 15 24.61 30.28 49.14
CA ARG A 15 24.81 29.22 48.14
C ARG A 15 23.67 29.29 47.13
N ALA A 16 23.96 29.72 45.91
CA ALA A 16 23.06 29.59 44.77
C ALA A 16 23.00 28.11 44.34
N LEU A 17 21.82 27.49 44.48
CA LEU A 17 21.54 26.16 43.93
C LEU A 17 21.25 26.30 42.44
N ALA A 18 22.18 25.86 41.59
CA ALA A 18 21.96 25.72 40.17
C ALA A 18 20.90 24.63 39.90
N ARG A 19 19.81 25.01 39.22
CA ARG A 19 18.72 24.11 38.81
C ARG A 19 19.18 23.34 37.56
N PRO A 20 19.17 22.00 37.53
CA PRO A 20 19.56 21.26 36.34
C PRO A 20 18.50 21.43 35.24
N HIS A 21 18.94 21.91 34.08
CA HIS A 21 18.12 22.03 32.88
C HIS A 21 17.94 20.63 32.26
N PRO A 22 16.71 20.15 32.03
CA PRO A 22 16.51 18.85 31.38
C PRO A 22 16.92 18.94 29.92
N GLN A 23 17.80 18.03 29.47
CA GLN A 23 18.20 17.96 28.06
C GLN A 23 17.02 17.56 27.16
N PRO A 24 16.91 18.12 25.94
CA PRO A 24 15.87 17.73 25.00
C PRO A 24 16.10 16.29 24.52
N ARG A 25 15.22 15.37 24.91
CA ARG A 25 15.21 13.99 24.40
C ARG A 25 14.75 14.00 22.95
N PHE A 26 15.66 13.70 22.02
CA PHE A 26 15.29 13.36 20.64
C PHE A 26 14.58 12.00 20.65
N GLN A 27 13.24 12.02 20.53
CA GLN A 27 12.47 10.81 20.26
C GLN A 27 12.39 10.61 18.75
N PRO A 28 12.96 9.54 18.17
CA PRO A 28 12.73 9.22 16.76
C PRO A 28 11.26 8.81 16.61
N ARG A 29 10.42 9.70 16.09
CA ARG A 29 9.07 9.34 15.65
C ARG A 29 9.23 8.49 14.40
N LEU A 30 9.02 7.17 14.53
CA LEU A 30 8.84 6.29 13.38
C LEU A 30 7.66 6.83 12.55
N PRO A 31 7.79 7.06 11.23
CA PRO A 31 6.66 7.42 10.40
C PRO A 31 5.75 6.21 10.33
N VAL A 32 4.61 6.26 11.01
CA VAL A 32 3.50 5.34 10.74
C VAL A 32 2.99 5.71 9.34
N PRO A 33 3.08 4.83 8.32
CA PRO A 33 2.53 5.14 7.02
C PRO A 33 1.01 5.17 7.13
N ARG A 34 0.44 6.37 7.32
CA ARG A 34 -1.00 6.59 7.11
C ARG A 34 -1.24 6.82 5.62
N ALA A 35 -1.16 5.75 4.85
CA ALA A 35 -1.72 5.71 3.51
C ALA A 35 -2.72 4.55 3.44
N ALA A 36 -3.88 4.75 4.07
CA ALA A 36 -5.07 3.99 3.72
C ALA A 36 -5.86 4.89 2.74
N PHE A 37 -5.67 4.67 1.44
CA PHE A 37 -6.60 5.16 0.42
C PHE A 37 -7.92 4.38 0.56
N SER A 38 -8.67 4.68 1.62
CA SER A 38 -10.00 4.13 1.81
C SER A 38 -10.96 4.96 0.98
N THR A 39 -11.43 4.40 -0.14
CA THR A 39 -12.52 4.95 -0.96
C THR A 39 -13.77 5.31 -0.15
N SER A 40 -13.98 4.67 1.00
CA SER A 40 -15.09 4.99 1.91
C SER A 40 -14.98 6.34 2.62
N ARG A 41 -13.77 6.85 2.89
CA ARG A 41 -13.60 8.21 3.44
C ARG A 41 -13.84 9.27 2.38
N TYR A 42 -13.47 8.96 1.13
CA TYR A 42 -13.69 9.82 -0.01
C TYR A 42 -15.18 10.03 -0.29
N LEU A 43 -15.97 8.94 -0.33
CA LEU A 43 -17.43 9.01 -0.48
C LEU A 43 -18.15 9.67 0.70
N LYS A 44 -17.52 9.76 1.87
CA LYS A 44 -18.10 10.41 3.07
C LYS A 44 -17.76 11.91 3.15
N ALA A 45 -16.60 12.32 2.65
CA ALA A 45 -16.25 13.73 2.47
C ALA A 45 -17.16 14.42 1.44
N GLU A 46 -17.76 13.65 0.52
CA GLU A 46 -18.68 14.11 -0.54
C GLU A 46 -19.98 14.76 -0.04
N VAL A 47 -20.37 14.54 1.23
CA VAL A 47 -21.69 14.97 1.77
C VAL A 47 -21.57 16.14 2.76
N GLU A 48 -20.38 16.39 3.29
CA GLU A 48 -20.17 17.39 4.35
C GLU A 48 -19.27 18.50 3.81
N ASP A 49 -19.92 19.56 3.30
CA ASP A 49 -19.28 20.81 2.91
C ASP A 49 -18.79 21.49 4.21
N ASP A 50 -17.64 21.04 4.72
CA ASP A 50 -17.04 21.55 5.93
C ASP A 50 -16.55 23.00 5.65
N PRO A 51 -17.23 24.01 6.22
CA PRO A 51 -16.94 25.41 5.92
C PRO A 51 -15.53 25.83 6.33
N GLU A 52 -14.85 25.09 7.21
CA GLU A 52 -13.49 25.38 7.66
C GLU A 52 -12.41 24.70 6.79
N MET A 53 -12.79 23.78 5.89
CA MET A 53 -11.84 22.92 5.18
C MET A 53 -11.40 23.48 3.81
N ASN A 54 -12.22 24.32 3.15
CA ASN A 54 -11.99 24.75 1.76
C ASN A 54 -11.96 26.27 1.53
N ASN A 55 -11.77 27.08 2.59
CA ASN A 55 -11.72 28.56 2.48
C ASN A 55 -12.88 29.18 1.66
N ASN A 56 -14.09 28.61 1.76
CA ASN A 56 -15.26 29.02 0.99
C ASN A 56 -15.09 28.92 -0.55
N TYR A 57 -14.23 28.06 -1.05
CA TYR A 57 -14.18 27.74 -2.48
C TYR A 57 -15.51 27.12 -2.93
N ILE A 58 -16.02 27.55 -4.08
CA ILE A 58 -17.28 27.03 -4.64
C ILE A 58 -16.99 25.62 -5.15
N ASN A 59 -17.54 24.60 -4.49
CA ASN A 59 -17.38 23.21 -4.89
C ASN A 59 -18.60 22.75 -5.71
N PRO A 60 -18.56 22.77 -7.06
CA PRO A 60 -19.65 22.25 -7.89
C PRO A 60 -19.83 20.73 -7.71
N PRO A 61 -20.95 20.14 -8.16
CA PRO A 61 -21.17 18.70 -8.06
C PRO A 61 -20.03 17.87 -8.67
N ARG A 62 -19.72 16.77 -7.99
CA ARG A 62 -18.65 15.84 -8.35
C ARG A 62 -18.98 15.01 -9.59
N ILE A 63 -18.79 15.60 -10.77
CA ILE A 63 -19.08 14.94 -12.05
C ILE A 63 -17.80 14.85 -12.88
N LYS A 64 -17.45 13.62 -13.31
CA LYS A 64 -16.32 13.39 -14.20
C LYS A 64 -16.56 14.03 -15.56
N ARG A 65 -15.53 14.65 -16.16
CA ARG A 65 -15.63 15.30 -17.48
C ARG A 65 -16.11 14.36 -18.57
N SER A 66 -15.69 13.09 -18.55
CA SER A 66 -16.13 12.05 -19.50
C SER A 66 -17.63 11.72 -19.46
N HIS A 67 -18.35 12.12 -18.41
CA HIS A 67 -19.80 11.93 -18.30
C HIS A 67 -20.60 13.13 -18.82
N ARG A 68 -19.93 14.22 -19.18
CA ARG A 68 -20.58 15.37 -19.82
C ARG A 68 -20.91 15.03 -21.27
N ASP A 69 -21.84 15.79 -21.84
CA ASP A 69 -22.24 15.61 -23.24
C ASP A 69 -21.03 15.88 -24.17
N PRO A 70 -20.52 14.88 -24.90
CA PRO A 70 -19.38 15.06 -25.78
C PRO A 70 -19.72 15.86 -27.05
N TYR A 71 -20.99 16.05 -27.36
CA TYR A 71 -21.46 16.76 -28.56
C TYR A 71 -21.87 18.21 -28.30
N ALA A 72 -21.83 18.66 -27.05
CA ALA A 72 -22.14 20.03 -26.70
C ALA A 72 -21.04 21.01 -27.17
N ASP A 73 -21.44 22.28 -27.38
CA ASP A 73 -20.54 23.32 -27.87
C ASP A 73 -19.68 23.92 -26.73
N TRP A 74 -18.73 23.13 -26.21
CA TRP A 74 -17.79 23.57 -25.16
C TRP A 74 -16.74 24.56 -25.68
N ASP A 75 -16.34 25.54 -24.85
CA ASP A 75 -15.19 26.42 -25.15
C ASP A 75 -13.87 25.62 -25.19
N ASP A 76 -13.65 24.77 -24.18
CA ASP A 76 -12.59 23.77 -24.14
C ASP A 76 -13.18 22.41 -24.53
N LYS A 77 -12.97 22.02 -25.79
CA LYS A 77 -13.45 20.75 -26.35
C LYS A 77 -12.82 19.53 -25.68
N GLN A 78 -11.59 19.65 -25.18
CA GLN A 78 -10.85 18.52 -24.65
C GLN A 78 -11.33 18.17 -23.25
N GLU A 79 -11.48 19.17 -22.38
CA GLU A 79 -11.95 18.97 -21.00
C GLU A 79 -13.48 19.10 -20.84
N MET A 80 -14.21 19.29 -21.95
CA MET A 80 -15.67 19.50 -21.97
C MET A 80 -16.09 20.56 -20.94
N ARG A 81 -15.49 21.75 -21.09
CA ARG A 81 -15.54 22.83 -20.10
C ARG A 81 -15.75 24.19 -20.75
N ASN A 82 -16.61 25.02 -20.16
CA ASN A 82 -16.83 26.40 -20.59
C ASN A 82 -15.93 27.37 -19.82
N PHE A 83 -15.69 28.54 -20.39
CA PHE A 83 -14.95 29.61 -19.75
C PHE A 83 -15.75 30.18 -18.56
N GLY A 84 -15.07 30.40 -17.43
CA GLY A 84 -15.68 30.98 -16.23
C GLY A 84 -16.57 30.02 -15.41
N GLU A 85 -16.76 28.76 -15.83
CA GLU A 85 -17.47 27.78 -14.99
C GLU A 85 -16.65 27.45 -13.73
N PRO A 86 -17.29 27.30 -12.55
CA PRO A 86 -16.62 26.81 -11.35
C PRO A 86 -16.00 25.43 -11.58
N VAL A 87 -14.81 25.22 -11.03
CA VAL A 87 -14.06 23.97 -11.15
C VAL A 87 -14.18 23.22 -9.83
N HIS A 88 -14.42 21.90 -9.87
CA HIS A 88 -14.42 21.08 -8.67
C HIS A 88 -13.01 21.04 -8.06
N GLU A 89 -12.88 20.96 -6.74
CA GLU A 89 -11.57 20.88 -6.07
C GLU A 89 -10.72 19.70 -6.59
N ASP A 90 -11.29 18.50 -6.64
CA ASP A 90 -10.70 17.28 -7.24
C ASP A 90 -10.73 17.23 -8.78
N ASN A 91 -10.58 18.37 -9.48
CA ASN A 91 -10.63 18.36 -10.95
C ASN A 91 -9.48 17.57 -11.60
N ASP A 92 -8.38 17.32 -10.90
CA ASP A 92 -7.32 16.41 -11.33
C ASP A 92 -7.81 14.95 -11.44
N VAL A 93 -8.66 14.50 -10.52
CA VAL A 93 -9.29 13.17 -10.53
C VAL A 93 -10.53 13.14 -11.41
N LEU A 94 -11.25 14.26 -11.55
CA LEU A 94 -12.46 14.33 -12.39
C LEU A 94 -12.17 14.71 -13.85
N GLY A 95 -10.94 15.09 -14.17
CA GLY A 95 -10.51 15.49 -15.52
C GLY A 95 -10.67 14.39 -16.57
N THR A 96 -10.59 14.79 -17.83
CA THR A 96 -10.73 13.85 -18.97
C THR A 96 -9.60 12.84 -19.02
N PHE A 97 -8.40 13.26 -18.62
CA PHE A 97 -7.20 12.42 -18.56
C PHE A 97 -7.12 11.51 -17.34
N SER A 98 -8.08 11.57 -16.43
CA SER A 98 -8.10 10.67 -15.28
C SER A 98 -8.64 9.28 -15.65
N LEU A 99 -8.42 8.31 -14.76
CA LEU A 99 -8.83 6.92 -14.95
C LEU A 99 -10.30 6.81 -15.39
N HIS A 100 -10.55 6.22 -16.56
CA HIS A 100 -11.88 6.08 -17.15
C HIS A 100 -12.88 5.43 -16.18
N ASP A 101 -14.08 6.00 -16.08
CA ASP A 101 -15.15 5.44 -15.26
C ASP A 101 -16.07 4.56 -16.11
N TYR A 102 -16.32 3.34 -15.65
CA TYR A 102 -17.06 2.33 -16.40
C TYR A 102 -18.45 2.13 -15.80
N THR A 103 -19.49 2.49 -16.54
CA THR A 103 -20.89 2.54 -16.06
C THR A 103 -21.72 1.31 -16.42
N PHE A 104 -21.19 0.39 -17.22
CA PHE A 104 -21.95 -0.76 -17.75
C PHE A 104 -22.31 -1.81 -16.68
N MET A 105 -21.59 -1.86 -15.56
CA MET A 105 -21.91 -2.74 -14.43
C MET A 105 -21.41 -2.15 -13.11
N SER A 106 -21.99 -2.58 -11.99
CA SER A 106 -21.48 -2.21 -10.67
C SER A 106 -20.14 -2.86 -10.38
N THR A 107 -19.27 -2.17 -9.62
CA THR A 107 -17.96 -2.68 -9.19
C THR A 107 -18.06 -4.03 -8.50
N GLY A 108 -19.07 -4.21 -7.62
CA GLY A 108 -19.30 -5.47 -6.92
C GLY A 108 -19.59 -6.63 -7.88
N ARG A 109 -20.42 -6.41 -8.90
CA ARG A 109 -20.69 -7.43 -9.92
C ARG A 109 -19.44 -7.76 -10.75
N GLY A 110 -18.67 -6.74 -11.13
CA GLY A 110 -17.40 -6.93 -11.84
C GLY A 110 -16.42 -7.79 -11.05
N LEU A 111 -16.26 -7.53 -9.76
CA LEU A 111 -15.39 -8.32 -8.88
C LEU A 111 -15.84 -9.78 -8.76
N VAL A 112 -17.15 -10.02 -8.64
CA VAL A 112 -17.68 -11.40 -8.60
C VAL A 112 -17.39 -12.15 -9.88
N LEU A 113 -17.57 -11.52 -11.05
CA LEU A 113 -17.28 -12.14 -12.34
C LEU A 113 -15.79 -12.46 -12.51
N TRP A 114 -14.91 -11.53 -12.15
CA TRP A 114 -13.46 -11.74 -12.18
C TRP A 114 -13.02 -12.86 -11.22
N ALA A 115 -13.51 -12.84 -9.99
CA ALA A 115 -13.19 -13.87 -9.00
C ALA A 115 -13.68 -15.25 -9.45
N ALA A 116 -14.89 -15.33 -10.01
CA ALA A 116 -15.45 -16.57 -10.54
C ALA A 116 -14.65 -17.09 -11.75
N PHE A 117 -14.23 -16.22 -12.66
CA PHE A 117 -13.40 -16.61 -13.80
C PHE A 117 -12.05 -17.17 -13.35
N ILE A 118 -11.34 -16.43 -12.50
CA ILE A 118 -10.02 -16.81 -11.97
C ILE A 118 -10.15 -18.13 -11.20
N SER A 119 -11.12 -18.24 -10.30
CA SER A 119 -11.32 -19.46 -9.51
C SER A 119 -11.69 -20.66 -10.37
N ALA A 120 -12.49 -20.49 -11.42
CA ALA A 120 -12.84 -21.58 -12.32
C ALA A 120 -11.61 -22.09 -13.10
N VAL A 121 -10.78 -21.20 -13.63
CA VAL A 121 -9.58 -21.58 -14.38
C VAL A 121 -8.57 -22.29 -13.48
N PHE A 122 -8.20 -21.68 -12.35
CA PHE A 122 -7.24 -22.28 -11.42
C PHE A 122 -7.79 -23.49 -10.70
N GLY A 123 -9.09 -23.51 -10.40
CA GLY A 123 -9.78 -24.66 -9.83
C GLY A 123 -9.75 -25.86 -10.77
N LEU A 124 -10.05 -25.65 -12.06
CA LEU A 124 -9.94 -26.70 -13.06
C LEU A 124 -8.49 -27.18 -13.24
N TYR A 125 -7.54 -26.26 -13.38
CA TYR A 125 -6.12 -26.61 -13.47
C TYR A 125 -5.66 -27.48 -12.30
N THR A 126 -6.00 -27.07 -11.08
CA THR A 126 -5.63 -27.78 -9.85
C THR A 126 -6.29 -29.15 -9.78
N ALA A 127 -7.58 -29.22 -10.14
CA ALA A 127 -8.31 -30.48 -10.21
C ALA A 127 -7.69 -31.45 -11.22
N VAL A 128 -7.26 -30.95 -12.40
CA VAL A 128 -6.58 -31.77 -13.39
C VAL A 128 -5.21 -32.22 -12.87
N SER A 129 -4.36 -31.30 -12.40
CA SER A 129 -3.01 -31.63 -11.89
C SER A 129 -3.05 -32.65 -10.74
N TRP A 130 -4.03 -32.58 -9.84
CA TRP A 130 -4.15 -33.55 -8.75
C TRP A 130 -4.65 -34.93 -9.19
N ASN A 131 -5.48 -35.01 -10.23
CA ASN A 131 -6.08 -36.27 -10.66
C ASN A 131 -5.36 -36.91 -11.84
N TYR A 132 -4.52 -36.16 -12.56
CA TYR A 132 -3.81 -36.68 -13.72
C TYR A 132 -2.66 -37.60 -13.28
N PRO A 133 -2.57 -38.83 -13.85
CA PRO A 133 -1.46 -39.71 -13.52
C PRO A 133 -0.15 -39.12 -14.06
N GLY A 134 0.92 -39.23 -13.27
CA GLY A 134 2.27 -38.84 -13.72
C GLY A 134 2.73 -39.65 -14.93
N LYS A 135 3.78 -39.16 -15.59
CA LYS A 135 4.33 -39.78 -16.80
C LYS A 135 4.77 -41.24 -16.53
N PRO A 136 4.42 -42.22 -17.40
CA PRO A 136 4.83 -43.62 -17.25
C PRO A 136 6.27 -43.84 -17.75
N SER A 137 7.21 -43.04 -17.27
CA SER A 137 8.64 -43.21 -17.57
C SER A 137 9.45 -43.05 -16.29
N ALA A 138 10.42 -43.94 -16.09
CA ALA A 138 11.42 -43.75 -15.06
C ALA A 138 12.18 -42.42 -15.31
N PRO A 139 12.63 -41.73 -14.25
CA PRO A 139 13.49 -40.58 -14.41
C PRO A 139 14.79 -40.96 -15.10
N VAL A 140 15.34 -40.04 -15.88
CA VAL A 140 16.66 -40.22 -16.49
C VAL A 140 17.70 -40.24 -15.39
N GLU A 141 18.49 -41.31 -15.36
CA GLU A 141 19.58 -41.51 -14.43
C GLU A 141 20.88 -41.02 -15.07
N TYR A 142 21.71 -40.37 -14.27
CA TYR A 142 23.04 -39.98 -14.69
C TYR A 142 24.12 -40.48 -13.74
N GLU A 143 25.28 -40.81 -14.30
CA GLU A 143 26.45 -41.25 -13.55
C GLU A 143 26.90 -40.16 -12.56
N GLY A 144 26.99 -40.51 -11.28
CA GLY A 144 27.34 -39.58 -10.19
C GLY A 144 26.41 -38.37 -10.06
N GLY A 145 25.22 -38.39 -10.67
CA GLY A 145 24.27 -37.26 -10.65
C GLY A 145 24.80 -35.98 -11.30
N LEU A 146 25.77 -36.06 -12.22
CA LEU A 146 26.48 -34.90 -12.81
C LEU A 146 27.03 -33.93 -11.75
N LEU A 147 27.41 -34.44 -10.57
CA LEU A 147 27.86 -33.58 -9.48
C LEU A 147 29.03 -32.67 -9.87
N GLU A 148 30.02 -33.19 -10.59
CA GLU A 148 31.18 -32.42 -11.06
C GLU A 148 30.77 -31.36 -12.09
N GLU A 149 29.96 -31.75 -13.09
CA GLU A 149 29.49 -30.88 -14.17
C GLU A 149 28.53 -29.78 -13.70
N LEU A 150 27.76 -30.03 -12.63
CA LEU A 150 26.79 -29.08 -12.06
C LEU A 150 27.40 -28.11 -11.04
N GLY A 151 28.72 -28.14 -10.83
CA GLY A 151 29.43 -27.18 -9.98
C GLY A 151 29.97 -27.75 -8.67
N GLY A 152 30.01 -29.08 -8.53
CA GLY A 152 30.73 -29.75 -7.46
C GLY A 152 30.06 -29.69 -6.09
N PRO A 153 30.84 -29.83 -5.00
CA PRO A 153 30.32 -29.91 -3.64
C PRO A 153 29.47 -28.69 -3.25
N GLY A 154 28.16 -28.87 -3.14
CA GLY A 154 27.17 -27.82 -2.82
C GLY A 154 26.15 -27.55 -3.92
N ALA A 155 26.35 -28.09 -5.14
CA ALA A 155 25.38 -28.00 -6.22
C ALA A 155 24.21 -28.99 -6.07
N VAL A 156 23.05 -28.62 -6.63
CA VAL A 156 21.90 -29.55 -6.74
C VAL A 156 22.20 -30.57 -7.83
N ARG A 157 22.40 -31.83 -7.42
CA ARG A 157 22.69 -32.94 -8.33
C ARG A 157 21.48 -33.38 -9.15
N ALA A 158 21.75 -33.93 -10.32
CA ALA A 158 20.76 -34.67 -11.10
C ALA A 158 20.44 -36.03 -10.45
N HIS A 159 19.34 -36.64 -10.89
CA HIS A 159 18.92 -37.97 -10.43
C HIS A 159 19.97 -39.02 -10.80
N GLN A 160 20.35 -39.88 -9.85
CA GLN A 160 21.32 -40.96 -10.07
C GLN A 160 20.69 -42.33 -9.78
N ALA A 161 21.30 -43.39 -10.31
CA ALA A 161 20.88 -44.76 -10.04
C ALA A 161 20.87 -45.07 -8.54
N GLY A 162 19.76 -45.62 -8.05
CA GLY A 162 19.57 -45.98 -6.63
C GLY A 162 18.96 -44.88 -5.76
N ASP A 163 18.71 -43.69 -6.31
CA ASP A 163 17.90 -42.69 -5.62
C ASP A 163 16.43 -43.12 -5.49
N PRO A 164 15.74 -42.75 -4.40
CA PRO A 164 14.31 -42.96 -4.30
C PRO A 164 13.59 -42.09 -5.33
N VAL A 165 12.80 -42.74 -6.18
CA VAL A 165 11.92 -42.04 -7.12
C VAL A 165 10.73 -41.49 -6.33
N ASP A 166 10.68 -40.17 -6.16
CA ASP A 166 9.52 -39.50 -5.60
C ASP A 166 8.42 -39.40 -6.68
N PRO A 167 7.31 -40.14 -6.57
CA PRO A 167 6.23 -40.11 -7.55
C PRO A 167 5.51 -38.75 -7.59
N ALA A 168 5.69 -37.87 -6.60
CA ALA A 168 5.12 -36.52 -6.62
C ALA A 168 5.92 -35.54 -7.49
N LYS A 169 7.25 -35.71 -7.58
CA LYS A 169 8.15 -34.83 -8.34
C LYS A 169 7.93 -34.90 -9.86
N TYR A 170 7.44 -36.04 -10.36
CA TYR A 170 7.25 -36.30 -11.80
C TYR A 170 5.78 -36.21 -12.24
N ARG A 171 4.92 -35.52 -11.47
CA ARG A 171 3.51 -35.31 -11.81
C ARG A 171 3.28 -34.21 -12.85
N ASP A 172 4.14 -33.19 -12.88
CA ASP A 172 3.86 -31.92 -13.58
C ASP A 172 4.91 -31.52 -14.67
N THR A 173 5.82 -32.41 -15.07
CA THR A 173 6.79 -32.18 -16.18
C THR A 173 6.54 -33.12 -17.37
#